data_AF-A0A3N2KKJ6-F1
#
_entry.id   AF-A0A3N2KKJ6-F1
#
_cell.length_a   1.000
_cell.length_b   1.000
_cell.length_c   1.000
_cell.angle_alpha   90.00
_cell.angle_beta   90.00
_cell.angle_gamma   90.00
#
_symmetry.space_group_name_H-M   'P 1'
#
loop_
_entity.id
_entity.type
_entity.pdbx_description
1 polymer ?
#
loop_
_entity_poly.entity_id
_entity_poly.type
_entity_poly.pdbx_seq_one_letter_code
_entity_poly.pdbx_strand_id
1 'polypeptide(L)' 'MIHSVPNPPMDRADIARFRNNLEKHLRDDFSTEEKHQIEVRQARTKANAKRIITNCGGKNPLLGY' A
#
# COMPACT_ATOMS: atom_id res chain seq x y z
N MET A 1 22.45 -9.47 12.84
CA MET A 1 22.11 -8.05 12.64
C MET A 1 21.26 -7.93 11.39
N ILE A 2 20.18 -7.14 11.41
CA ILE A 2 19.41 -6.84 10.19
C ILE A 2 20.16 -5.75 9.44
N HIS A 3 20.54 -6.00 8.18
CA HIS A 3 21.20 -5.01 7.34
C HIS A 3 20.22 -3.87 7.03
N SER A 4 20.63 -2.61 7.20
CA SER A 4 19.78 -1.48 6.79
C SER A 4 19.72 -1.46 5.27
N VAL A 5 18.51 -1.60 4.74
CA VAL A 5 18.25 -1.30 3.34
C VAL A 5 18.07 0.22 3.26
N PRO A 6 18.94 0.96 2.54
CA PRO A 6 18.79 2.40 2.43
C PRO A 6 17.48 2.72 1.73
N ASN A 7 16.83 3.82 2.14
CA ASN A 7 15.65 4.31 1.44
C ASN A 7 16.01 4.57 -0.03
N PRO A 8 15.13 4.22 -0.98
CA PRO A 8 15.38 4.49 -2.39
C PRO A 8 15.60 5.99 -2.62
N PRO A 9 16.45 6.37 -3.60
CA PRO A 9 16.63 7.77 -3.96
C PRO A 9 15.28 8.36 -4.35
N MET A 10 14.96 9.51 -3.77
CA MET A 10 13.72 10.23 -4.02
C MET A 10 14.05 11.55 -4.68
N ASP A 11 13.52 11.77 -5.88
CA ASP A 11 13.72 13.03 -6.57
C ASP A 11 12.66 14.07 -6.18
N ARG A 12 12.82 15.31 -6.66
CA ARG A 12 11.85 16.39 -6.38
C ARG A 12 10.46 16.09 -6.95
N ALA A 13 10.39 15.35 -8.05
CA ALA A 13 9.13 14.96 -8.69
C ALA A 13 8.39 13.91 -7.85
N ASP A 14 9.10 12.99 -7.22
CA ASP A 14 8.55 12.01 -6.28
C ASP A 14 7.94 12.71 -5.06
N ILE A 15 8.64 13.70 -4.50
CA ILE A 15 8.14 14.50 -3.37
C ILE A 15 6.86 15.26 -3.78
N ALA A 16 6.86 15.89 -4.96
CA ALA A 16 5.69 16.61 -5.47
C ALA A 16 4.50 15.66 -5.68
N ARG A 17 4.72 14.51 -6.31
CA ARG A 17 3.71 13.48 -6.53
C ARG A 17 3.14 12.98 -5.20
N PHE A 18 3.99 12.75 -4.21
CA PHE A 18 3.56 12.34 -2.88
C PHE A 18 2.65 13.40 -2.23
N ARG A 19 3.07 14.67 -2.24
CA ARG A 19 2.29 15.77 -1.64
C ARG A 19 0.93 15.94 -2.30
N ASN A 20 0.87 15.90 -3.62
CA ASN A 20 -0.38 16.02 -4.36
C ASN A 20 -1.33 14.86 -4.05
N ASN A 21 -0.80 13.63 -4.00
CA ASN A 21 -1.61 12.46 -3.64
C ASN A 21 -2.12 12.54 -2.21
N LEU A 22 -1.30 13.02 -1.27
CA LEU A 22 -1.70 13.18 0.13
C LEU A 22 -2.81 14.23 0.27
N GLU A 23 -2.66 15.38 -0.39
CA GLU A 23 -3.69 16.42 -0.39
C GLU A 23 -5.00 15.91 -0.96
N LYS A 24 -4.94 15.23 -2.11
CA LYS A 24 -6.11 14.61 -2.75
C LYS A 24 -6.81 13.62 -1.82
N HIS A 25 -6.02 12.82 -1.10
CA HIS A 25 -6.54 11.86 -0.13
C HIS A 25 -7.22 12.53 1.06
N LEU A 26 -6.62 13.57 1.63
CA LEU A 26 -7.19 14.31 2.76
C LEU A 26 -8.49 15.03 2.41
N ARG A 27 -8.66 15.43 1.14
CA ARG A 27 -9.86 16.10 0.63
C ARG A 27 -10.92 15.14 0.06
N ASP A 28 -10.64 13.83 0.00
CA ASP A 28 -11.42 12.83 -0.76
C ASP A 28 -11.74 13.25 -2.20
N ASP A 29 -10.83 14.01 -2.82
CA ASP A 29 -11.03 14.59 -4.15
C ASP A 29 -10.64 13.60 -5.26
N PHE A 30 -11.16 12.38 -5.20
CA PHE A 30 -10.91 11.36 -6.22
C PHE A 30 -12.04 11.29 -7.24
N SER A 31 -11.69 11.18 -8.52
CA SER A 31 -12.66 10.85 -9.55
C SER A 31 -13.24 9.45 -9.34
N THR A 32 -14.41 9.18 -9.93
CA THR A 32 -15.07 7.87 -9.85
C THR A 32 -14.16 6.74 -10.36
N GLU A 33 -13.42 6.99 -11.44
CA GLU A 33 -12.46 6.03 -12.00
C GLU A 33 -11.31 5.74 -11.02
N GLU A 34 -10.76 6.77 -10.39
CA GLU A 34 -9.69 6.59 -9.40
C GLU A 34 -10.19 5.86 -8.15
N LYS A 35 -11.42 6.16 -7.69
CA LYS A 35 -12.05 5.43 -6.59
C LYS A 35 -12.21 3.94 -6.95
N HIS A 36 -12.67 3.63 -8.16
CA HIS A 36 -12.77 2.26 -8.64
C HIS A 36 -11.40 1.55 -8.66
N GLN A 37 -10.35 2.21 -9.16
CA GLN A 37 -9.00 1.65 -9.17
C GLN A 37 -8.45 1.40 -7.75
N ILE A 38 -8.74 2.31 -6.81
CA ILE A 38 -8.39 2.15 -5.40
C ILE A 38 -9.10 0.93 -4.81
N GLU A 39 -10.40 0.78 -5.04
CA GLU A 39 -11.19 -0.37 -4.58
C GLU A 39 -10.66 -1.69 -5.12
N VAL A 40 -10.39 -1.77 -6.43
CA VAL A 40 -9.81 -2.96 -7.07
C VAL A 40 -8.47 -3.31 -6.43
N ARG A 41 -7.62 -2.31 -6.20
CA ARG A 41 -6.32 -2.51 -5.54
C ARG A 41 -6.49 -3.00 -4.11
N GLN A 42 -7.40 -2.42 -3.34
CA GLN A 42 -7.69 -2.85 -1.96
C GLN A 42 -8.23 -4.28 -1.92
N ALA A 43 -9.15 -4.65 -2.81
CA ALA A 43 -9.69 -5.99 -2.92
C ALA A 43 -8.59 -7.01 -3.22
N ARG A 44 -7.69 -6.69 -4.17
CA ARG A 44 -6.53 -7.53 -4.48
C ARG A 44 -5.59 -7.70 -3.28
N THR A 45 -5.29 -6.63 -2.56
CA THR A 45 -4.44 -6.69 -1.36
C THR A 45 -5.07 -7.56 -0.28
N LYS A 46 -6.37 -7.41 -0.01
CA LYS A 46 -7.11 -8.24 0.96
C LYS A 46 -7.11 -9.72 0.56
N ALA A 47 -7.33 -10.03 -0.72
CA ALA A 47 -7.29 -11.39 -1.23
C ALA A 47 -5.90 -12.03 -1.08
N ASN A 48 -4.84 -11.28 -1.40
CA ASN A 48 -3.46 -11.75 -1.24
C ASN A 48 -3.10 -11.97 0.23
N ALA A 49 -3.45 -11.03 1.12
CA ALA A 49 -3.23 -11.17 2.55
C ALA A 49 -3.94 -12.42 3.10
N LYS A 50 -5.20 -12.66 2.70
CA LYS A 50 -5.95 -13.87 3.07
C LYS A 50 -5.24 -15.14 2.63
N ARG A 51 -4.80 -15.21 1.37
CA ARG A 51 -4.04 -16.37 0.84
C ARG A 51 -2.77 -16.63 1.63
N ILE A 52 -2.02 -15.58 1.94
CA ILE A 52 -0.78 -15.65 2.72
C ILE A 52 -1.07 -16.22 4.11
N ILE A 53 -2.07 -15.69 4.83
CA ILE A 53 -2.47 -16.16 6.17
C ILE A 53 -2.92 -17.62 6.12
N THR A 54 -3.74 -18.00 5.14
CA THR A 54 -4.18 -19.40 4.96
C THR A 54 -3.00 -20.34 4.72
N ASN A 55 -2.05 -19.95 3.89
CA ASN A 55 -0.86 -20.76 3.60
C ASN A 55 0.10 -20.87 4.80
N CYS A 56 0.06 -19.92 5.73
CA CYS A 56 0.86 -19.93 6.95
C CYS A 56 0.14 -20.57 8.16
N GLY A 57 -0.79 -21.51 7.90
CA GLY A 57 -1.50 -22.24 8.96
C GLY A 57 -2.49 -21.39 9.76
N GLY A 58 -2.99 -20.31 9.16
CA GLY A 58 -3.91 -19.36 9.82
C GLY A 58 -3.23 -18.30 10.67
N LYS A 59 -1.90 -18.38 10.84
CA LYS A 59 -1.11 -17.37 11.56
C LYS A 59 -0.71 -16.24 10.61
N ASN A 60 -0.61 -15.02 11.13
CA ASN A 60 -0.15 -13.91 10.32
C ASN A 60 1.39 -13.99 10.17
N PRO A 61 1.96 -14.27 8.99
CA PRO A 61 3.41 -14.41 8.85
C PRO A 61 4.18 -13.11 9.06
N LEU A 62 3.51 -11.95 9.05
CA LEU A 62 4.14 -10.66 9.38
C LEU A 62 4.20 -10.43 10.90
N LEU A 63 3.31 -11.04 11.69
CA LEU A 63 3.21 -10.83 13.13
C LEU A 63 3.61 -12.05 13.97
N GLY A 64 3.59 -13.26 13.39
CA GLY A 64 4.10 -14.49 13.99
C GLY A 64 3.16 -15.22 14.96
N TYR A 65 1.97 -14.68 15.22
CA TYR A 65 0.93 -15.31 16.06
C TYR A 65 -0.34 -15.60 15.26
#